data_AF-A0A4Y9ZGK4-F1
#
_entry.id   AF-A0A4Y9ZGK4-F1
#
_cell.length_a   1.000
_cell.length_b   1.000
_cell.length_c   1.000
_cell.angle_alpha   90.00
_cell.angle_beta   90.00
_cell.angle_gamma   90.00
#
_symmetry.space_group_name_H-M   'P 1'
#
loop_
_entity.id
_entity.type
_entity.pdbx_description
1 polymer ?
#
loop_
_entity_poly.entity_id
_entity_poly.type
_entity_poly.pdbx_seq_one_letter_code
_entity_poly.pdbx_strand_id
1 'polypeptide(L)'
;MYRQTKEELPHELILSIQRVLELRPGPDVDPLDSLSGDFNPVEVLNAYFPDEASLGHLDEVQTRIAQDEQDLQDEIYALQEELRLQQDPNKMQIIQEMISDLLGQMSLIREKATESEAIVRNITKDIQVLDLAKKNLILSMTTLKRLQMLVNALSQLEDYVKDKKYIDITQSLAVVKQISASFKPYMSVPRIAQLGKRIQEIQGEIRTLIEADFDSYYLQGPTAPKPTTITAASAAADIIGADVRVALTSRYTALLLAEYRRIFRLTDEAGQLDNISRRFAWFRRVLSTHEGGLGRAFLPDWQVGWWLVSGFVEATRGDMAALLSRAGKDLTVTVLLDSLQQTKDFELSMAKKFATPFHDILVATSPTPSRPIQSISSAFDPHMGVYVEAQD
;
A
#
# COMPACT_ATOMS: atom_id res chain seq x y z
N MET A 1 19.32 58.71 -82.23
CA MET A 1 20.30 59.23 -81.27
C MET A 1 20.13 58.49 -79.96
N TYR A 2 20.94 57.45 -79.76
CA TYR A 2 20.96 56.65 -78.54
C TYR A 2 21.64 57.44 -77.42
N ARG A 3 20.93 57.70 -76.31
CA ARG A 3 21.55 58.10 -75.04
C ARG A 3 22.19 56.84 -74.45
N GLN A 4 23.51 56.76 -74.46
CA GLN A 4 24.24 55.83 -73.58
C GLN A 4 24.03 56.30 -72.14
N THR A 5 23.12 55.67 -71.42
CA THR A 5 23.11 55.69 -69.96
C THR A 5 24.44 55.09 -69.50
N LYS A 6 25.28 55.88 -68.82
CA LYS A 6 26.41 55.36 -68.05
C LYS A 6 25.84 54.37 -67.04
N GLU A 7 26.04 53.07 -67.25
CA GLU A 7 25.79 52.05 -66.24
C GLU A 7 26.90 52.20 -65.19
N GLU A 8 26.63 52.96 -64.13
CA GLU A 8 27.50 52.96 -62.95
C GLU A 8 27.37 51.60 -62.26
N LEU A 9 28.49 50.91 -62.10
CA LEU A 9 28.55 49.65 -61.37
C LEU A 9 28.07 49.88 -59.92
N PRO A 10 27.22 49.02 -59.36
CA PRO A 10 26.74 49.17 -57.99
C PRO A 10 27.90 49.26 -56.99
N HIS A 11 27.81 50.17 -56.02
CA HIS A 11 28.89 50.43 -55.07
C HIS A 11 29.35 49.17 -54.30
N GLU A 12 28.44 48.26 -53.98
CA GLU A 12 28.78 46.98 -53.35
C GLU A 12 29.60 46.05 -54.26
N LEU A 13 29.36 46.10 -55.56
CA LEU A 13 30.06 45.33 -56.58
C LEU A 13 31.49 45.89 -56.76
N ILE A 14 31.64 47.21 -56.72
CA ILE A 14 32.95 47.88 -56.72
C ILE A 14 33.75 47.48 -55.49
N LEU A 15 33.15 47.49 -54.29
CA LEU A 15 33.82 47.10 -53.05
C LEU A 15 34.23 45.62 -53.02
N SER A 16 33.43 44.74 -53.62
CA SER A 16 33.76 43.32 -53.71
C SER A 16 34.85 43.05 -54.75
N ILE A 17 34.82 43.73 -55.90
CA ILE A 17 35.91 43.71 -56.89
C ILE A 17 37.22 44.23 -56.28
N GLN A 18 37.19 45.37 -55.58
CA GLN A 18 38.36 45.93 -54.89
C GLN A 18 38.96 44.97 -53.86
N ARG A 19 38.12 44.22 -53.15
CA ARG A 19 38.58 43.23 -52.17
C ARG A 19 39.17 41.98 -52.84
N VAL A 20 38.62 41.55 -53.98
CA VAL A 20 39.09 40.37 -54.73
C VAL A 20 40.42 40.66 -55.42
N LEU A 21 40.57 41.86 -55.99
CA LEU A 21 41.80 42.33 -56.65
C LEU A 21 42.83 42.92 -55.67
N GLU A 22 42.60 42.81 -54.34
CA GLU A 22 43.42 43.37 -53.27
C GLU A 22 43.82 44.86 -53.40
N LEU A 23 43.03 45.64 -54.14
CA LEU A 23 43.27 47.07 -54.36
C LEU A 23 43.07 47.83 -53.04
N ARG A 24 44.17 48.29 -52.41
CA ARG A 24 44.13 49.04 -51.15
C ARG A 24 44.14 50.54 -51.46
N PRO A 25 43.08 51.31 -51.14
CA PRO A 25 43.12 52.76 -51.32
C PRO A 25 44.08 53.39 -50.30
N GLY A 26 45.25 53.80 -50.77
CA GLY A 26 46.30 54.51 -50.03
C GLY A 26 46.87 55.65 -50.88
N PRO A 27 47.66 56.56 -50.29
CA PRO A 27 48.21 57.72 -50.98
C PRO A 27 49.32 57.40 -52.02
N ASP A 28 49.83 56.15 -52.04
CA ASP A 28 50.85 55.65 -52.98
C ASP A 28 50.25 54.70 -54.04
N VAL A 29 48.95 54.81 -54.31
CA VAL A 29 48.25 53.92 -55.25
C VAL A 29 48.48 54.40 -56.68
N ASP A 30 48.75 53.44 -57.58
CA ASP A 30 48.82 53.74 -59.00
C ASP A 30 47.50 54.40 -59.42
N PRO A 31 47.50 55.58 -60.06
CA PRO A 31 46.27 56.22 -60.51
C PRO A 31 45.37 55.31 -61.36
N LEU A 32 45.95 54.27 -61.99
CA LEU A 32 45.25 53.24 -62.77
C LEU A 32 44.45 52.23 -61.92
N ASP A 33 44.74 52.10 -60.62
CA ASP A 33 44.03 51.20 -59.68
C ASP A 33 42.73 51.81 -59.13
N SER A 34 42.45 53.07 -59.45
CA SER A 34 41.26 53.78 -58.98
C SER A 34 40.02 53.46 -59.83
N LEU A 35 39.14 52.59 -59.31
CA LEU A 35 37.87 52.19 -59.95
C LEU A 35 36.76 53.27 -59.86
N SER A 36 37.10 54.54 -60.08
CA SER A 36 36.14 55.66 -60.13
C SER A 36 35.78 56.03 -61.57
N GLY A 37 34.51 56.36 -61.83
CA GLY A 37 34.02 56.72 -63.17
C GLY A 37 34.54 58.05 -63.75
N ASP A 38 35.44 58.72 -63.01
CA ASP A 38 36.07 60.01 -63.33
C ASP A 38 37.58 59.83 -63.59
N PHE A 39 37.97 58.78 -64.30
CA PHE A 39 39.36 58.62 -64.76
C PHE A 39 39.77 59.79 -65.65
N ASN A 40 40.68 60.63 -65.18
CA ASN A 40 41.20 61.77 -65.93
C ASN A 40 42.63 61.47 -66.43
N PRO A 41 42.82 61.08 -67.70
CA PRO A 41 44.14 60.70 -68.22
C PRO A 41 45.15 61.85 -68.15
N VAL A 42 44.69 63.11 -68.13
CA VAL A 42 45.56 64.29 -68.08
C VAL A 42 46.19 64.46 -66.69
N GLU A 43 45.45 64.17 -65.61
CA GLU A 43 45.98 64.23 -64.24
C GLU A 43 47.01 63.13 -63.99
N VAL A 44 46.75 61.94 -64.53
CA VAL A 44 47.65 60.80 -64.48
C VAL A 44 48.96 61.08 -65.22
N LEU A 45 48.87 61.60 -66.45
CA LEU A 45 50.04 62.01 -67.23
C LEU A 45 50.86 63.11 -66.52
N ASN A 46 50.20 64.09 -65.90
CA ASN A 46 50.87 65.13 -65.12
C ASN A 46 51.51 64.60 -63.82
N ALA A 47 50.99 63.51 -63.25
CA ALA A 47 51.59 62.83 -62.10
C ALA A 47 52.85 62.02 -62.49
N TYR A 48 52.85 61.38 -63.67
CA TYR A 48 54.05 60.70 -64.19
C TYR A 48 55.12 61.68 -64.73
N PHE A 49 54.74 62.88 -65.16
CA PHE A 49 55.65 63.91 -65.70
C PHE A 49 55.47 65.30 -65.04
N PRO A 50 55.88 65.50 -63.77
CA PRO A 50 55.68 66.76 -63.05
C PRO A 50 56.67 67.88 -63.42
N ASP A 51 57.82 67.58 -64.04
CA ASP A 51 58.82 68.56 -64.47
C ASP A 51 59.41 68.27 -65.88
N GLU A 52 60.03 69.28 -66.49
CA GLU A 52 60.58 69.20 -67.87
C GLU A 52 61.76 68.20 -67.99
N ALA A 53 62.39 67.84 -66.87
CA ALA A 53 63.44 66.83 -66.78
C ALA A 53 62.89 65.38 -66.80
N SER A 54 61.64 65.17 -66.37
CA SER A 54 60.96 63.86 -66.38
C SER A 54 60.63 63.34 -67.78
N LEU A 55 60.58 64.22 -68.80
CA LEU A 55 60.41 63.86 -70.21
C LEU A 55 61.55 62.99 -70.77
N GLY A 56 62.71 62.94 -70.09
CA GLY A 56 63.82 62.04 -70.43
C GLY A 56 63.53 60.55 -70.16
N HIS A 57 62.53 60.24 -69.32
CA HIS A 57 62.15 58.86 -68.94
C HIS A 57 60.85 58.40 -69.64
N LEU A 58 60.45 59.07 -70.73
CA LEU A 58 59.22 58.78 -71.46
C LEU A 58 59.18 57.34 -72.00
N ASP A 59 60.31 56.85 -72.51
CA ASP A 59 60.44 55.49 -73.04
C ASP A 59 60.31 54.44 -71.92
N GLU A 60 60.84 54.72 -70.72
CA GLU A 60 60.72 53.84 -69.56
C GLU A 60 59.27 53.75 -69.06
N VAL A 61 58.58 54.89 -68.93
CA VAL A 61 57.16 54.91 -68.54
C VAL A 61 56.28 54.24 -69.59
N GLN A 62 56.56 54.43 -70.88
CA GLN A 62 55.84 53.76 -71.96
C GLN A 62 56.05 52.23 -71.93
N THR A 63 57.27 51.76 -71.69
CA THR A 63 57.54 50.33 -71.56
C THR A 63 56.89 49.71 -70.33
N ARG A 64 56.82 50.45 -69.21
CA ARG A 64 56.15 50.01 -67.99
C ARG A 64 54.64 49.89 -68.18
N ILE A 65 53.98 50.90 -68.75
CA ILE A 65 52.54 50.83 -69.05
C ILE A 65 52.22 49.69 -70.03
N ALA A 66 53.09 49.46 -71.02
CA ALA A 66 52.91 48.34 -71.95
C ALA A 66 53.10 46.96 -71.30
N GLN A 67 53.99 46.85 -70.29
CA GLN A 67 54.14 45.65 -69.47
C GLN A 67 52.93 45.44 -68.57
N ASP A 68 52.48 46.50 -67.89
CA ASP A 68 51.30 46.46 -67.02
C ASP A 68 50.03 46.10 -67.83
N GLU A 69 49.90 46.57 -69.07
CA GLU A 69 48.82 46.15 -69.99
C GLU A 69 48.88 44.65 -70.30
N GLN A 70 50.08 44.11 -70.57
CA GLN A 70 50.25 42.69 -70.88
C GLN A 70 49.97 41.80 -69.66
N ASP A 71 50.49 42.17 -68.49
CA ASP A 71 50.28 41.42 -67.25
C ASP A 71 48.79 41.40 -66.88
N LEU A 72 48.08 42.52 -67.01
CA LEU A 72 46.63 42.59 -66.79
C LEU A 72 45.84 41.78 -67.82
N GLN A 73 46.26 41.76 -69.09
CA GLN A 73 45.62 40.91 -70.11
C GLN A 73 45.77 39.43 -69.76
N ASP A 74 46.96 39.00 -69.35
CA ASP A 74 47.21 37.62 -68.93
C ASP A 74 46.42 37.22 -67.67
N GLU A 75 46.30 38.12 -66.70
CA GLU A 75 45.47 37.93 -65.50
C GLU A 75 43.97 37.81 -65.86
N ILE A 76 43.47 38.68 -66.74
CA ILE A 76 42.09 38.61 -67.23
C ILE A 76 41.83 37.27 -67.93
N TYR A 77 42.75 36.79 -68.77
CA TYR A 77 42.61 35.50 -69.42
C TYR A 77 42.58 34.34 -68.41
N ALA A 78 43.43 34.37 -67.38
CA ALA A 78 43.44 33.36 -66.32
C ALA A 78 42.12 33.35 -65.53
N LEU A 79 41.62 34.51 -65.12
CA LEU A 79 40.35 34.65 -64.39
C LEU A 79 39.14 34.25 -65.24
N GLN A 80 39.15 34.55 -66.54
CA GLN A 80 38.09 34.13 -67.46
C GLN A 80 38.06 32.61 -67.63
N GLU A 81 39.21 31.96 -67.73
CA GLU A 81 39.30 30.50 -67.83
C GLU A 81 38.86 29.83 -66.52
N GLU A 82 39.25 30.38 -65.36
CA GLU A 82 38.79 29.90 -64.06
C GLU A 82 37.28 30.05 -63.89
N LEU A 83 36.72 31.22 -64.25
CA LEU A 83 35.27 31.45 -64.23
C LEU A 83 34.54 30.46 -65.13
N ARG A 84 35.08 30.17 -66.32
CA ARG A 84 34.51 29.21 -67.26
C ARG A 84 34.49 27.78 -66.72
N LEU A 85 35.53 27.38 -65.99
CA LEU A 85 35.62 26.06 -65.33
C LEU A 85 34.70 25.94 -64.10
N GLN A 86 34.42 27.05 -63.41
CA GLN A 86 33.54 27.10 -62.25
C GLN A 86 32.06 27.25 -62.62
N GLN A 87 31.73 28.01 -63.67
CA GLN A 87 30.36 28.22 -64.16
C GLN A 87 29.84 27.05 -65.01
N ASP A 88 30.46 25.89 -64.95
CA ASP A 88 30.08 24.72 -65.74
C ASP A 88 28.64 24.30 -65.37
N PRO A 89 27.63 24.62 -66.21
CA PRO A 89 26.22 24.48 -65.82
C PRO A 89 25.84 23.02 -65.58
N ASN A 90 26.57 22.09 -66.20
CA ASN A 90 26.46 20.66 -65.96
C ASN A 90 26.79 20.28 -64.52
N LYS A 91 27.78 20.90 -63.86
CA LYS A 91 28.12 20.57 -62.45
C LYS A 91 26.97 20.92 -61.51
N MET A 92 26.34 22.08 -61.71
CA MET A 92 25.19 22.49 -60.91
C MET A 92 23.98 21.59 -61.15
N GLN A 93 23.76 21.17 -62.40
CA GLN A 93 22.68 20.25 -62.75
C GLN A 93 22.87 18.86 -62.13
N ILE A 94 24.11 18.33 -62.15
CA ILE A 94 24.46 17.06 -61.49
C ILE A 94 24.24 17.15 -59.98
N ILE A 95 24.63 18.27 -59.34
CA ILE A 95 24.42 18.47 -57.90
C ILE A 95 22.92 18.53 -57.58
N GLN A 96 22.10 19.20 -58.39
CA GLN A 96 20.64 19.24 -58.21
C GLN A 96 19.99 17.86 -58.38
N GLU A 97 20.47 17.07 -59.33
CA GLU A 97 20.03 15.68 -59.54
C GLU A 97 20.40 14.81 -58.33
N MET A 98 21.64 14.88 -57.85
CA MET A 98 22.08 14.17 -56.64
C MET A 98 21.29 14.58 -55.38
N ILE A 99 20.95 15.86 -55.23
CA ILE A 99 20.12 16.35 -54.13
C ILE A 99 18.70 15.80 -54.26
N SER A 100 18.13 15.77 -55.46
CA SER A 100 16.80 15.19 -55.71
C SER A 100 16.78 13.70 -55.40
N ASP A 101 17.81 12.96 -55.80
CA ASP A 101 17.97 11.55 -55.47
C ASP A 101 18.10 11.32 -53.96
N LEU A 102 18.89 12.14 -53.26
CA LEU A 102 19.05 12.04 -51.81
C LEU A 102 17.73 12.33 -51.07
N LEU A 103 16.99 13.35 -51.49
CA LEU A 103 15.67 13.66 -50.94
C LEU A 103 14.66 12.54 -51.24
N GLY A 104 14.74 11.95 -52.43
CA GLY A 104 13.96 10.77 -52.80
C GLY A 104 14.26 9.57 -51.89
N GLN A 105 15.55 9.28 -51.67
CA GLN A 105 15.99 8.23 -50.75
C GLN A 105 15.56 8.51 -49.31
N MET A 106 15.65 9.76 -48.84
CA MET A 106 15.21 10.15 -47.51
C MET A 106 13.70 9.96 -47.33
N SER A 107 12.89 10.30 -48.34
CA SER A 107 11.45 10.07 -48.33
C SER A 107 11.13 8.57 -48.28
N LEU A 108 11.83 7.76 -49.08
CA LEU A 108 11.71 6.29 -49.07
C LEU A 108 12.08 5.67 -47.72
N ILE A 109 13.17 6.14 -47.10
CA ILE A 109 13.57 5.71 -45.75
C ILE A 109 12.49 6.09 -44.74
N ARG A 110 11.94 7.31 -44.82
CA ARG A 110 10.88 7.76 -43.92
C ARG A 110 9.63 6.91 -44.06
N GLU A 111 9.21 6.61 -45.28
CA GLU A 111 8.06 5.74 -45.55
C GLU A 111 8.27 4.33 -44.99
N LYS A 112 9.43 3.70 -45.28
CA LYS A 112 9.77 2.38 -44.72
C LYS A 112 9.87 2.38 -43.19
N ALA A 113 10.37 3.47 -42.59
CA ALA A 113 10.41 3.62 -41.14
C ALA A 113 9.01 3.71 -40.54
N THR A 114 8.10 4.48 -41.16
CA THR A 114 6.70 4.57 -40.71
C THR A 114 5.94 3.25 -40.87
N GLU A 115 6.19 2.52 -41.97
CA GLU A 115 5.62 1.18 -42.17
C GLU A 115 6.16 0.20 -41.11
N SER A 116 7.47 0.24 -40.83
CA SER A 116 8.10 -0.58 -39.80
C SER A 116 7.56 -0.26 -38.40
N GLU A 117 7.33 1.02 -38.07
CA GLU A 117 6.70 1.42 -36.82
C GLU A 117 5.28 0.85 -36.69
N ALA A 118 4.48 0.94 -37.77
CA ALA A 118 3.13 0.38 -37.79
C ALA A 118 3.13 -1.14 -37.59
N ILE A 119 4.05 -1.86 -38.23
CA ILE A 119 4.23 -3.32 -38.04
C ILE A 119 4.60 -3.63 -36.58
N VAL A 120 5.59 -2.94 -36.00
CA VAL A 120 6.01 -3.15 -34.60
C VAL A 120 4.86 -2.82 -33.64
N ARG A 121 4.09 -1.77 -33.91
CA ARG A 121 2.92 -1.40 -33.10
C ARG A 121 1.82 -2.48 -33.14
N ASN A 122 1.60 -3.10 -34.29
CA ASN A 122 0.69 -4.24 -34.41
C ASN A 122 1.20 -5.45 -33.63
N ILE A 123 2.48 -5.80 -33.75
CA ILE A 123 3.09 -6.92 -33.02
C ILE A 123 2.98 -6.69 -31.50
N THR A 124 3.30 -5.49 -31.01
CA THR A 124 3.25 -5.17 -29.57
C THR A 124 1.82 -5.21 -29.02
N LYS A 125 0.81 -4.84 -29.80
CA LYS A 125 -0.61 -4.99 -29.44
C LYS A 125 -0.98 -6.46 -29.25
N ASP A 126 -0.58 -7.34 -30.17
CA ASP A 126 -0.86 -8.77 -30.06
C ASP A 126 -0.14 -9.41 -28.88
N ILE A 127 1.10 -9.00 -28.59
CA ILE A 127 1.84 -9.43 -27.40
C ILE A 127 1.10 -9.04 -26.11
N GLN A 128 0.50 -7.85 -26.04
CA GLN A 128 -0.29 -7.42 -24.87
C GLN A 128 -1.55 -8.28 -24.69
N VAL A 129 -2.26 -8.60 -25.78
CA VAL A 129 -3.43 -9.49 -25.74
C VAL A 129 -3.01 -10.89 -25.28
N LEU A 130 -1.88 -11.40 -25.77
CA LEU A 130 -1.33 -12.69 -25.34
C LEU A 130 -0.95 -12.68 -23.85
N ASP A 131 -0.32 -11.61 -23.35
CA ASP A 131 0.02 -11.46 -21.94
C ASP A 131 -1.24 -11.40 -21.06
N LEU A 132 -2.28 -10.68 -21.50
CA LEU A 132 -3.58 -10.66 -20.83
C LEU A 132 -4.22 -12.05 -20.80
N ALA A 133 -4.18 -12.77 -21.93
CA ALA A 133 -4.69 -14.15 -22.01
C ALA A 133 -3.92 -15.09 -21.06
N LYS A 134 -2.59 -14.97 -21.03
CA LYS A 134 -1.71 -15.73 -20.11
C LYS A 134 -2.06 -15.43 -18.65
N LYS A 135 -2.21 -14.16 -18.27
CA LYS A 135 -2.61 -13.74 -16.92
C LYS A 135 -3.97 -14.33 -16.55
N ASN A 136 -4.97 -14.22 -17.43
CA ASN A 136 -6.30 -14.77 -17.20
C ASN A 136 -6.29 -16.29 -17.05
N LEU A 137 -5.48 -17.00 -17.86
CA LEU A 137 -5.32 -18.45 -17.76
C LEU A 137 -4.66 -18.84 -16.43
N ILE A 138 -3.58 -18.17 -16.02
CA ILE A 138 -2.91 -18.41 -14.74
C ILE A 138 -3.86 -18.16 -13.56
N LEU A 139 -4.63 -17.07 -13.60
CA LEU A 139 -5.64 -16.77 -12.59
C LEU A 139 -6.71 -17.87 -12.52
N SER A 140 -7.19 -18.32 -13.68
CA SER A 140 -8.22 -19.37 -13.78
C SER A 140 -7.69 -20.71 -13.24
N MET A 141 -6.49 -21.11 -13.63
CA MET A 141 -5.83 -22.34 -13.16
C MET A 141 -5.59 -22.30 -11.65
N THR A 142 -5.10 -21.17 -11.13
CA THR A 142 -4.83 -21.01 -9.69
C THR A 142 -6.13 -21.06 -8.88
N THR A 143 -7.19 -20.42 -9.38
CA THR A 143 -8.51 -20.39 -8.72
C THR A 143 -9.12 -21.79 -8.69
N LEU A 144 -9.07 -22.53 -9.80
CA LEU A 144 -9.54 -23.93 -9.85
C LEU A 144 -8.74 -24.85 -8.93
N LYS A 145 -7.42 -24.71 -8.88
CA LYS A 145 -6.58 -25.49 -7.97
C LYS A 145 -6.88 -25.21 -6.50
N ARG A 146 -7.14 -23.94 -6.15
CA ARG A 146 -7.60 -23.56 -4.79
C ARG A 146 -8.98 -24.13 -4.47
N LEU A 147 -9.88 -24.18 -5.45
CA LEU A 147 -11.21 -24.76 -5.28
C LEU A 147 -11.12 -26.27 -5.05
N GLN A 148 -10.28 -26.98 -5.82
CA GLN A 148 -10.01 -28.40 -5.62
C GLN A 148 -9.43 -28.65 -4.21
N MET A 149 -8.47 -27.84 -3.79
CA MET A 149 -7.89 -27.91 -2.44
C MET A 149 -8.97 -27.69 -1.36
N LEU A 150 -9.90 -26.75 -1.56
CA LEU A 150 -11.01 -26.51 -0.65
C LEU A 150 -11.93 -27.72 -0.52
N VAL A 151 -12.31 -28.34 -1.64
CA VAL A 151 -13.19 -29.53 -1.66
C VAL A 151 -12.50 -30.70 -0.95
N ASN A 152 -11.23 -30.95 -1.23
CA ASN A 152 -10.47 -32.02 -0.58
C ASN A 152 -10.34 -31.78 0.93
N ALA A 153 -10.01 -30.56 1.34
CA ALA A 153 -9.91 -30.20 2.76
C ALA A 153 -11.27 -30.33 3.48
N LEU A 154 -12.37 -29.98 2.81
CA LEU A 154 -13.72 -30.13 3.33
C LEU A 154 -14.07 -31.61 3.54
N SER A 155 -13.79 -32.48 2.57
CA SER A 155 -14.02 -33.92 2.71
C SER A 155 -13.18 -34.53 3.84
N GLN A 156 -11.91 -34.14 3.95
CA GLN A 156 -11.06 -34.57 5.07
C GLN A 156 -11.60 -34.09 6.43
N LEU A 157 -12.09 -32.84 6.50
CA LEU A 157 -12.69 -32.29 7.70
C LEU A 157 -13.92 -33.10 8.12
N GLU A 158 -14.80 -33.47 7.18
CA GLU A 158 -15.97 -34.31 7.47
C GLU A 158 -15.59 -35.67 8.08
N ASP A 159 -14.51 -36.28 7.61
CA ASP A 159 -14.04 -37.56 8.15
C ASP A 159 -13.40 -37.40 9.54
N TYR A 160 -12.64 -36.33 9.77
CA TYR A 160 -12.09 -36.05 11.10
C TYR A 160 -13.17 -35.74 12.14
N VAL A 161 -14.27 -35.10 11.72
CA VAL A 161 -15.43 -34.84 12.59
C VAL A 161 -16.10 -36.13 13.03
N LYS A 162 -16.27 -37.10 12.12
CA LYS A 162 -16.83 -38.43 12.46
C LYS A 162 -15.94 -39.19 13.46
N ASP A 163 -14.63 -39.12 13.26
CA ASP A 163 -13.64 -39.79 14.13
C ASP A 163 -13.35 -39.03 15.44
N LYS A 164 -13.93 -37.84 15.63
CA LYS A 164 -13.66 -36.92 16.76
C LYS A 164 -12.18 -36.57 16.94
N LYS A 165 -11.40 -36.45 15.86
CA LYS A 165 -9.97 -36.12 15.91
C LYS A 165 -9.76 -34.60 16.01
N TYR A 166 -9.93 -34.03 17.19
CA TYR A 166 -9.90 -32.58 17.41
C TYR A 166 -8.63 -31.85 16.93
N ILE A 167 -7.46 -32.49 17.00
CA ILE A 167 -6.20 -31.89 16.51
C ILE A 167 -6.26 -31.70 14.98
N ASP A 168 -6.70 -32.73 14.26
CA ASP A 168 -6.81 -32.68 12.80
C ASP A 168 -7.97 -31.77 12.36
N ILE A 169 -9.08 -31.77 13.10
CA ILE A 169 -10.21 -30.82 12.91
C ILE A 169 -9.69 -29.38 13.00
N THR A 170 -8.90 -29.07 14.03
CA THR A 170 -8.33 -27.72 14.26
C THR A 170 -7.52 -27.27 13.04
N GLN A 171 -6.58 -28.10 12.57
CA GLN A 171 -5.72 -27.77 11.43
C GLN A 171 -6.52 -27.66 10.12
N SER A 172 -7.38 -28.63 9.83
CA SER A 172 -8.16 -28.65 8.60
C SER A 172 -9.17 -27.50 8.55
N LEU A 173 -9.84 -27.19 9.67
CA LEU A 173 -10.78 -26.08 9.75
C LEU A 173 -10.10 -24.71 9.52
N ALA A 174 -8.87 -24.52 10.01
CA ALA A 174 -8.10 -23.30 9.74
C ALA A 174 -7.83 -23.14 8.23
N VAL A 175 -7.39 -24.20 7.57
CA VAL A 175 -7.13 -24.23 6.11
C VAL A 175 -8.42 -23.95 5.33
N VAL A 176 -9.52 -24.62 5.69
CA VAL A 176 -10.83 -24.42 5.06
C VAL A 176 -11.29 -22.96 5.21
N LYS A 177 -11.17 -22.36 6.40
CA LYS A 177 -11.50 -20.94 6.63
C LYS A 177 -10.65 -20.00 5.80
N GLN A 178 -9.33 -20.22 5.76
CA GLN A 178 -8.41 -19.38 4.99
C GLN A 178 -8.72 -19.43 3.49
N ILE A 179 -8.92 -20.64 2.93
CA ILE A 179 -9.24 -20.79 1.51
C ILE A 179 -10.63 -20.22 1.21
N SER A 180 -11.63 -20.52 2.04
CA SER A 180 -13.00 -20.01 1.90
C SER A 180 -13.06 -18.47 1.87
N ALA A 181 -12.23 -17.80 2.67
CA ALA A 181 -12.13 -16.34 2.66
C ALA A 181 -11.74 -15.78 1.27
N SER A 182 -10.86 -16.47 0.53
CA SER A 182 -10.47 -16.07 -0.83
C SER A 182 -11.60 -16.24 -1.86
N PHE A 183 -12.62 -17.03 -1.55
CA PHE A 183 -13.77 -17.27 -2.43
C PHE A 183 -14.98 -16.35 -2.18
N LYS A 184 -14.92 -15.43 -1.20
CA LYS A 184 -15.99 -14.46 -0.93
C LYS A 184 -16.44 -13.66 -2.18
N PRO A 185 -15.55 -13.19 -3.08
CA PRO A 185 -15.97 -12.49 -4.30
C PRO A 185 -16.74 -13.36 -5.30
N TYR A 186 -16.55 -14.68 -5.24
CA TYR A 186 -17.14 -15.65 -6.18
C TYR A 186 -18.45 -16.27 -5.68
N MET A 187 -19.06 -15.72 -4.62
CA MET A 187 -20.30 -16.22 -4.03
C MET A 187 -21.52 -16.13 -4.96
N SER A 188 -21.43 -15.38 -6.06
CA SER A 188 -22.45 -15.37 -7.12
C SER A 188 -22.55 -16.71 -7.86
N VAL A 189 -21.50 -17.54 -7.83
CA VAL A 189 -21.49 -18.86 -8.47
C VAL A 189 -22.22 -19.87 -7.57
N PRO A 190 -23.32 -20.50 -8.03
CA PRO A 190 -24.15 -21.36 -7.18
C PRO A 190 -23.38 -22.51 -6.52
N ARG A 191 -22.42 -23.12 -7.22
CA ARG A 191 -21.59 -24.21 -6.67
C ARG A 191 -20.69 -23.76 -5.53
N ILE A 192 -20.13 -22.54 -5.61
CA ILE A 192 -19.29 -21.98 -4.56
C ILE A 192 -20.16 -21.60 -3.35
N ALA A 193 -21.35 -21.05 -3.59
CA ALA A 193 -22.32 -20.78 -2.53
C ALA A 193 -22.76 -22.07 -1.80
N GLN A 194 -22.96 -23.18 -2.53
CA GLN A 194 -23.25 -24.49 -1.93
C GLN A 194 -22.11 -24.97 -1.01
N LEU A 195 -20.86 -24.85 -1.45
CA LEU A 195 -19.71 -25.17 -0.60
C LEU A 195 -19.65 -24.28 0.64
N GLY A 196 -19.93 -22.98 0.48
CA GLY A 196 -20.04 -22.04 1.60
C GLY A 196 -21.07 -22.49 2.65
N LYS A 197 -22.26 -22.91 2.21
CA LYS A 197 -23.30 -23.47 3.10
C LYS A 197 -22.83 -24.75 3.80
N ARG A 198 -22.21 -25.67 3.06
CA ARG A 198 -21.69 -26.92 3.62
C ARG A 198 -20.62 -26.68 4.70
N ILE A 199 -19.75 -25.70 4.50
CA ILE A 199 -18.76 -25.28 5.52
C ILE A 199 -19.47 -24.78 6.79
N GLN A 200 -20.55 -24.00 6.65
CA GLN A 200 -21.31 -23.52 7.81
C GLN A 200 -22.03 -24.67 8.55
N GLU A 201 -22.59 -25.64 7.82
CA GLU A 201 -23.19 -26.84 8.41
C GLU A 201 -22.18 -27.62 9.25
N ILE A 202 -21.01 -27.91 8.69
CA ILE A 202 -19.95 -28.65 9.39
C ILE A 202 -19.42 -27.84 10.59
N GLN A 203 -19.30 -26.52 10.48
CA GLN A 203 -18.95 -25.67 11.63
C GLN A 203 -19.99 -25.78 12.75
N GLY A 204 -21.28 -25.83 12.41
CA GLY A 204 -22.36 -26.09 13.35
C GLY A 204 -22.25 -27.48 13.99
N GLU A 205 -22.00 -28.52 13.21
CA GLU A 205 -21.78 -29.88 13.70
C GLU A 205 -20.61 -29.93 14.69
N ILE A 206 -19.45 -29.36 14.33
CA ILE A 206 -18.28 -29.28 15.22
C ILE A 206 -18.63 -28.54 16.51
N ARG A 207 -19.36 -27.42 16.42
CA ARG A 207 -19.80 -26.67 17.61
C ARG A 207 -20.64 -27.54 18.55
N THR A 208 -21.66 -28.22 18.02
CA THR A 208 -22.52 -29.10 18.83
C THR A 208 -21.75 -30.27 19.44
N LEU A 209 -20.80 -30.84 18.68
CA LEU A 209 -19.93 -31.91 19.14
C LEU A 209 -19.05 -31.45 20.32
N ILE A 210 -18.43 -30.28 20.19
CA ILE A 210 -17.63 -29.66 21.24
C ILE A 210 -18.50 -29.41 22.47
N GLU A 211 -19.65 -28.75 22.33
CA GLU A 211 -20.56 -28.45 23.43
C GLU A 211 -20.99 -29.73 24.20
N ALA A 212 -21.30 -30.82 23.49
CA ALA A 212 -21.67 -32.09 24.10
C ALA A 212 -20.51 -32.78 24.84
N ASP A 213 -19.30 -32.76 24.27
CA ASP A 213 -18.12 -33.34 24.91
C ASP A 213 -17.72 -32.54 26.17
N PHE A 214 -17.84 -31.20 26.14
CA PHE A 214 -17.66 -30.35 27.32
C PHE A 214 -18.71 -30.63 28.41
N ASP A 215 -19.99 -30.79 28.05
CA ASP A 215 -21.03 -31.16 29.02
C ASP A 215 -20.74 -32.49 29.71
N SER A 216 -20.34 -33.51 28.94
CA SER A 216 -19.95 -34.82 29.47
C SER A 216 -18.74 -34.71 30.42
N TYR A 217 -17.79 -33.83 30.09
CA TYR A 217 -16.62 -33.57 30.93
C TYR A 217 -16.99 -32.90 32.26
N TYR A 218 -17.90 -31.92 32.24
CA TYR A 218 -18.35 -31.22 33.45
C TYR A 218 -19.11 -32.15 34.40
N LEU A 219 -20.00 -32.97 33.85
CA LEU A 219 -20.82 -33.91 34.61
C LEU A 219 -20.04 -35.14 35.09
N GLN A 220 -18.77 -35.28 34.67
CA GLN A 220 -17.92 -36.45 34.92
C GLN A 220 -18.66 -37.76 34.65
N GLY A 221 -19.39 -37.80 33.53
CA GLY A 221 -20.16 -38.97 33.13
C GLY A 221 -19.26 -40.18 32.79
N PRO A 222 -19.83 -41.39 32.66
CA PRO A 222 -19.08 -42.58 32.28
C PRO A 222 -18.41 -42.49 30.90
N THR A 223 -18.89 -41.58 30.04
CA THR A 223 -18.35 -41.26 28.72
C THR A 223 -17.57 -39.94 28.70
N ALA A 224 -17.12 -39.44 29.87
CA ALA A 224 -16.37 -38.19 29.96
C ALA A 224 -15.07 -38.26 29.14
N PRO A 225 -14.82 -37.30 28.24
CA PRO A 225 -13.59 -37.25 27.47
C PRO A 225 -12.38 -37.00 28.39
N LYS A 226 -11.20 -37.42 27.93
CA LYS A 226 -9.95 -37.17 28.66
C LYS A 226 -9.62 -35.67 28.64
N PRO A 227 -8.91 -35.15 29.66
CA PRO A 227 -8.48 -33.75 29.69
C PRO A 227 -7.75 -33.30 28.41
N THR A 228 -6.90 -34.16 27.85
CA THR A 228 -6.18 -33.90 26.59
C THR A 228 -7.10 -33.67 25.40
N THR A 229 -8.23 -34.39 25.36
CA THR A 229 -9.25 -34.25 24.31
C THR A 229 -9.96 -32.91 24.45
N ILE A 230 -10.26 -32.47 25.68
CA ILE A 230 -10.87 -31.17 25.94
C ILE A 230 -9.93 -30.02 25.61
N THR A 231 -8.62 -30.15 25.87
CA THR A 231 -7.65 -29.14 25.43
C THR A 231 -7.62 -29.02 23.91
N ALA A 232 -7.64 -30.14 23.18
CA ALA A 232 -7.72 -30.13 21.71
C ALA A 232 -9.06 -29.56 21.21
N ALA A 233 -10.18 -29.88 21.86
CA ALA A 233 -11.50 -29.32 21.55
C ALA A 233 -11.56 -27.80 21.83
N SER A 234 -10.86 -27.32 22.86
CA SER A 234 -10.72 -25.89 23.15
C SER A 234 -10.01 -25.16 21.99
N ALA A 235 -8.92 -25.74 21.47
CA ALA A 235 -8.22 -25.19 20.31
C ALA A 235 -9.12 -25.17 19.05
N ALA A 236 -9.93 -26.20 18.84
CA ALA A 236 -10.91 -26.23 17.76
C ALA A 236 -11.99 -25.14 17.91
N ALA A 237 -12.48 -24.91 19.14
CA ALA A 237 -13.47 -23.88 19.43
C ALA A 237 -12.96 -22.46 19.12
N ASP A 238 -11.70 -22.15 19.46
CA ASP A 238 -11.08 -20.85 19.14
C ASP A 238 -11.02 -20.59 17.63
N ILE A 239 -10.82 -21.64 16.82
CA ILE A 239 -10.83 -21.51 15.36
C ILE A 239 -12.24 -21.26 14.83
N ILE A 240 -13.29 -21.83 15.44
CA ILE A 240 -14.68 -21.57 15.03
C ILE A 240 -15.05 -20.12 15.29
N GLY A 241 -14.81 -19.63 16.50
CA GLY A 241 -15.09 -18.24 16.86
C GLY A 241 -14.99 -17.97 18.36
N ALA A 242 -14.70 -16.72 18.70
CA ALA A 242 -14.65 -16.26 20.08
C ALA A 242 -16.01 -16.35 20.80
N ASP A 243 -17.12 -16.34 20.06
CA ASP A 243 -18.47 -16.54 20.58
C ASP A 243 -18.64 -17.92 21.21
N VAL A 244 -18.07 -18.96 20.60
CA VAL A 244 -18.12 -20.33 21.12
C VAL A 244 -17.34 -20.43 22.43
N ARG A 245 -16.15 -19.82 22.49
CA ARG A 245 -15.37 -19.74 23.73
C ARG A 245 -16.16 -19.06 24.86
N VAL A 246 -16.76 -17.91 24.58
CA VAL A 246 -17.59 -17.17 25.56
C VAL A 246 -18.77 -18.03 26.02
N ALA A 247 -19.45 -18.71 25.11
CA ALA A 247 -20.58 -19.58 25.45
C ALA A 247 -20.14 -20.76 26.34
N LEU A 248 -19.04 -21.45 26.00
CA LEU A 248 -18.52 -22.58 26.77
C LEU A 248 -18.06 -22.18 28.17
N THR A 249 -17.29 -21.09 28.28
CA THR A 249 -16.80 -20.56 29.56
C THR A 249 -17.94 -20.03 30.44
N SER A 250 -18.89 -19.30 29.87
CA SER A 250 -20.09 -18.83 30.58
C SER A 250 -20.93 -19.99 31.11
N ARG A 251 -21.17 -21.03 30.29
CA ARG A 251 -21.93 -22.21 30.70
C ARG A 251 -21.25 -22.97 31.84
N TYR A 252 -19.94 -23.16 31.75
CA TYR A 252 -19.16 -23.85 32.78
C TYR A 252 -19.14 -23.09 34.11
N THR A 253 -18.88 -21.78 34.06
CA THR A 253 -18.88 -20.94 35.26
C THR A 253 -20.28 -20.83 35.88
N ALA A 254 -21.34 -20.79 35.07
CA ALA A 254 -22.71 -20.86 35.55
C ALA A 254 -23.01 -22.17 36.28
N LEU A 255 -22.48 -23.31 35.82
CA LEU A 255 -22.62 -24.62 36.47
C LEU A 255 -21.90 -24.65 37.82
N LEU A 256 -20.66 -24.16 37.90
CA LEU A 256 -19.93 -24.05 39.18
C LEU A 256 -20.65 -23.13 40.19
N LEU A 257 -21.24 -22.04 39.71
CA LEU A 257 -21.99 -21.08 40.54
C LEU A 257 -23.45 -21.49 40.78
N ALA A 258 -23.94 -22.58 40.20
CA ALA A 258 -25.29 -23.08 40.48
C ALA A 258 -25.41 -23.52 41.94
N GLU A 259 -24.37 -24.16 42.47
CA GLU A 259 -24.32 -24.56 43.88
C GLU A 259 -24.23 -23.34 44.82
N TYR A 260 -23.50 -22.29 44.42
CA TYR A 260 -23.48 -21.02 45.14
C TYR A 260 -24.89 -20.46 45.36
N ARG A 261 -25.64 -20.31 44.25
CA ARG A 261 -27.00 -19.77 44.25
C ARG A 261 -27.97 -20.64 45.06
N ARG A 262 -27.69 -21.94 45.19
CA ARG A 262 -28.47 -22.86 46.01
C ARG A 262 -28.19 -22.71 47.50
N ILE A 263 -26.92 -22.54 47.89
CA ILE A 263 -26.50 -22.46 49.30
C ILE A 263 -26.81 -21.09 49.89
N PHE A 264 -26.56 -20.01 49.14
CA PHE A 264 -26.59 -18.65 49.65
C PHE A 264 -27.84 -17.86 49.23
N ARG A 265 -29.01 -18.51 49.27
CA ARG A 265 -30.29 -17.87 48.96
C ARG A 265 -30.62 -16.78 49.97
N LEU A 266 -31.22 -15.69 49.50
CA LEU A 266 -31.61 -14.53 50.32
C LEU A 266 -32.59 -14.85 51.46
N THR A 267 -33.30 -15.98 51.38
CA THR A 267 -34.24 -16.46 52.39
C THR A 267 -33.59 -17.30 53.48
N ASP A 268 -32.44 -17.92 53.19
CA ASP A 268 -31.79 -18.88 54.07
C ASP A 268 -30.80 -18.14 54.98
N GLU A 269 -30.58 -18.64 56.20
CA GLU A 269 -29.65 -18.02 57.16
C GLU A 269 -28.24 -17.86 56.58
N ALA A 270 -27.78 -18.85 55.80
CA ALA A 270 -26.49 -18.83 55.15
C ALA A 270 -26.33 -17.65 54.16
N GLY A 271 -27.43 -17.13 53.61
CA GLY A 271 -27.42 -16.03 52.65
C GLY A 271 -27.47 -14.64 53.28
N GLN A 272 -27.57 -14.52 54.60
CA GLN A 272 -27.64 -13.23 55.29
C GLN A 272 -26.30 -12.47 55.28
N LEU A 273 -26.34 -11.17 55.65
CA LEU A 273 -25.21 -10.25 55.56
C LEU A 273 -24.05 -10.62 56.51
N ASP A 274 -24.38 -11.18 57.67
CA ASP A 274 -23.44 -11.75 58.66
C ASP A 274 -22.55 -12.86 58.09
N ASN A 275 -23.02 -13.56 57.06
CA ASN A 275 -22.33 -14.71 56.46
C ASN A 275 -21.53 -14.34 55.18
N ILE A 276 -21.24 -13.05 54.96
CA ILE A 276 -20.47 -12.60 53.79
C ILE A 276 -19.06 -13.21 53.73
N SER A 277 -18.37 -13.34 54.87
CA SER A 277 -17.09 -14.05 54.97
C SER A 277 -17.16 -15.50 54.46
N ARG A 278 -18.28 -16.19 54.72
CA ARG A 278 -18.51 -17.57 54.26
C ARG A 278 -18.70 -17.64 52.76
N ARG A 279 -19.35 -16.64 52.12
CA ARG A 279 -19.47 -16.53 50.66
C ARG A 279 -18.09 -16.46 50.02
N PHE A 280 -17.21 -15.60 50.53
CA PHE A 280 -15.84 -15.45 50.01
C PHE A 280 -14.97 -16.69 50.25
N ALA A 281 -15.07 -17.30 51.44
CA ALA A 281 -14.36 -18.54 51.73
C ALA A 281 -14.82 -19.69 50.83
N TRP A 282 -16.13 -19.80 50.57
CA TRP A 282 -16.69 -20.77 49.64
C TRP A 282 -16.15 -20.54 48.23
N PHE A 283 -16.17 -19.31 47.74
CA PHE A 283 -15.66 -18.98 46.40
C PHE A 283 -14.18 -19.32 46.24
N ARG A 284 -13.34 -18.99 47.23
CA ARG A 284 -11.90 -19.33 47.20
C ARG A 284 -11.68 -20.84 47.08
N ARG A 285 -12.51 -21.67 47.74
CA ARG A 285 -12.45 -23.13 47.61
C ARG A 285 -12.82 -23.57 46.21
N VAL A 286 -13.93 -23.08 45.66
CA VAL A 286 -14.37 -23.43 44.29
C VAL A 286 -13.32 -23.01 43.25
N LEU A 287 -12.74 -21.82 43.38
CA LEU A 287 -11.67 -21.37 42.50
C LEU A 287 -10.44 -22.28 42.59
N SER A 288 -10.05 -22.69 43.80
CA SER A 288 -8.93 -23.62 44.00
C SER A 288 -9.23 -25.02 43.42
N THR A 289 -10.46 -25.52 43.57
CA THR A 289 -10.89 -26.81 43.00
C THR A 289 -10.90 -26.77 41.48
N HIS A 290 -11.33 -25.65 40.89
CA HIS A 290 -11.25 -25.42 39.46
C HIS A 290 -9.80 -25.46 38.97
N GLU A 291 -8.90 -24.68 39.56
CA GLU A 291 -7.49 -24.59 39.18
C GLU A 291 -6.74 -25.93 39.34
N GLY A 292 -7.07 -26.71 40.38
CA GLY A 292 -6.47 -28.01 40.66
C GLY A 292 -7.10 -29.19 39.90
N GLY A 293 -8.30 -29.03 39.35
CA GLY A 293 -9.12 -30.11 38.79
C GLY A 293 -9.43 -29.92 37.31
N LEU A 294 -10.72 -29.86 36.97
CA LEU A 294 -11.23 -29.78 35.59
C LEU A 294 -10.74 -28.53 34.84
N GLY A 295 -10.37 -27.46 35.55
CA GLY A 295 -9.85 -26.23 34.94
C GLY A 295 -8.55 -26.42 34.17
N ARG A 296 -7.75 -27.45 34.49
CA ARG A 296 -6.46 -27.70 33.83
C ARG A 296 -6.59 -28.14 32.37
N ALA A 297 -7.77 -28.59 31.95
CA ALA A 297 -8.02 -29.02 30.57
C ALA A 297 -8.27 -27.84 29.63
N PHE A 298 -8.66 -26.67 30.15
CA PHE A 298 -8.91 -25.47 29.36
C PHE A 298 -7.60 -24.79 28.95
N LEU A 299 -7.65 -24.03 27.86
CA LEU A 299 -6.52 -23.22 27.43
C LEU A 299 -6.27 -22.07 28.44
N PRO A 300 -5.01 -21.77 28.80
CA PRO A 300 -4.68 -20.68 29.71
C PRO A 300 -5.24 -19.32 29.27
N ASP A 301 -5.24 -19.08 27.96
CA ASP A 301 -5.70 -17.83 27.34
C ASP A 301 -7.21 -17.58 27.53
N TRP A 302 -7.98 -18.64 27.83
CA TRP A 302 -9.42 -18.50 28.08
C TRP A 302 -9.71 -17.83 29.42
N GLN A 303 -8.72 -17.80 30.32
CA GLN A 303 -8.80 -17.15 31.63
C GLN A 303 -10.11 -17.49 32.36
N VAL A 304 -10.46 -18.79 32.40
CA VAL A 304 -11.73 -19.27 32.98
C VAL A 304 -11.90 -18.82 34.44
N GLY A 305 -10.79 -18.64 35.16
CA GLY A 305 -10.79 -18.07 36.51
C GLY A 305 -11.36 -16.65 36.56
N TRP A 306 -11.07 -15.81 35.56
CA TRP A 306 -11.63 -14.45 35.47
C TRP A 306 -13.14 -14.49 35.24
N TRP A 307 -13.60 -15.37 34.34
CA TRP A 307 -15.04 -15.58 34.12
C TRP A 307 -15.76 -16.03 35.39
N LEU A 308 -15.11 -16.90 36.17
CA LEU A 308 -15.65 -17.37 37.43
C LEU A 308 -15.74 -16.25 38.48
N VAL A 309 -14.71 -15.40 38.58
CA VAL A 309 -14.72 -14.19 39.43
C VAL A 309 -15.83 -13.25 39.01
N SER A 310 -15.94 -12.93 37.73
CA SER A 310 -16.96 -12.02 37.20
C SER A 310 -18.38 -12.54 37.48
N GLY A 311 -18.65 -13.82 37.22
CA GLY A 311 -19.95 -14.42 37.51
C GLY A 311 -20.30 -14.42 39.01
N PHE A 312 -19.30 -14.64 39.88
CA PHE A 312 -19.49 -14.57 41.33
C PHE A 312 -19.73 -13.14 41.81
N VAL A 313 -19.01 -12.17 41.27
CA VAL A 313 -19.17 -10.74 41.57
C VAL A 313 -20.56 -10.28 41.19
N GLU A 314 -21.04 -10.63 39.99
CA GLU A 314 -22.38 -10.24 39.55
C GLU A 314 -23.47 -10.81 40.47
N ALA A 315 -23.37 -12.10 40.82
CA ALA A 315 -24.32 -12.76 41.71
C ALA A 315 -24.28 -12.14 43.13
N THR A 316 -23.08 -11.99 43.69
CA THR A 316 -22.90 -11.49 45.06
C THR A 316 -23.28 -10.02 45.18
N ARG A 317 -22.95 -9.18 44.19
CA ARG A 317 -23.38 -7.78 44.15
C ARG A 317 -24.90 -7.67 44.15
N GLY A 318 -25.58 -8.51 43.37
CA GLY A 318 -27.04 -8.60 43.36
C GLY A 318 -27.61 -8.96 44.73
N ASP A 319 -27.02 -9.97 45.38
CA ASP A 319 -27.41 -10.36 46.74
C ASP A 319 -27.16 -9.23 47.76
N MET A 320 -26.00 -8.59 47.73
CA MET A 320 -25.65 -7.50 48.65
C MET A 320 -26.60 -6.31 48.50
N ALA A 321 -26.89 -5.88 47.26
CA ALA A 321 -27.84 -4.79 47.02
C ALA A 321 -29.23 -5.10 47.60
N ALA A 322 -29.71 -6.34 47.43
CA ALA A 322 -31.00 -6.76 47.97
C ALA A 322 -30.99 -6.89 49.52
N LEU A 323 -29.93 -7.43 50.10
CA LEU A 323 -29.79 -7.57 51.56
C LEU A 323 -29.69 -6.21 52.26
N LEU A 324 -28.88 -5.29 51.72
CA LEU A 324 -28.73 -3.95 52.28
C LEU A 324 -30.02 -3.14 52.16
N SER A 325 -30.73 -3.26 51.03
CA SER A 325 -32.06 -2.65 50.86
C SER A 325 -33.09 -3.20 51.84
N ARG A 326 -33.06 -4.51 52.11
CA ARG A 326 -33.96 -5.16 53.08
C ARG A 326 -33.65 -4.78 54.52
N ALA A 327 -32.37 -4.67 54.88
CA ALA A 327 -31.95 -4.29 56.21
C ALA A 327 -32.36 -2.85 56.55
N GLY A 328 -32.32 -1.93 55.57
CA GLY A 328 -32.90 -0.59 55.68
C GLY A 328 -32.51 0.14 56.97
N LYS A 329 -33.49 0.32 57.87
CA LYS A 329 -33.33 1.03 59.16
C LYS A 329 -32.70 0.18 60.27
N ASP A 330 -32.71 -1.14 60.15
CA ASP A 330 -32.13 -2.07 61.12
C ASP A 330 -30.63 -2.31 60.85
N LEU A 331 -30.07 -1.68 59.81
CA LEU A 331 -28.69 -1.80 59.43
C LEU A 331 -27.79 -1.03 60.40
N THR A 332 -27.02 -1.75 61.22
CA THR A 332 -26.03 -1.12 62.11
C THR A 332 -24.77 -0.72 61.34
N VAL A 333 -24.21 0.45 61.66
CA VAL A 333 -22.95 0.96 61.08
C VAL A 333 -21.82 -0.06 61.17
N THR A 334 -21.71 -0.79 62.28
CA THR A 334 -20.69 -1.82 62.48
C THR A 334 -20.80 -2.95 61.47
N VAL A 335 -22.02 -3.46 61.23
CA VAL A 335 -22.27 -4.53 60.26
C VAL A 335 -22.01 -4.04 58.83
N LEU A 336 -22.40 -2.80 58.53
CA LEU A 336 -22.16 -2.18 57.22
C LEU A 336 -20.67 -2.04 56.92
N LEU A 337 -19.89 -1.47 57.84
CA LEU A 337 -18.45 -1.25 57.66
C LEU A 337 -17.66 -2.55 57.65
N ASP A 338 -17.98 -3.50 58.53
CA ASP A 338 -17.32 -4.82 58.55
C ASP A 338 -17.60 -5.58 57.23
N SER A 339 -18.85 -5.58 56.76
CA SER A 339 -19.21 -6.21 55.48
C SER A 339 -18.52 -5.54 54.29
N LEU A 340 -18.42 -4.20 54.29
CA LEU A 340 -17.71 -3.46 53.25
C LEU A 340 -16.20 -3.73 53.28
N GLN A 341 -15.60 -3.78 54.47
CA GLN A 341 -14.18 -4.09 54.64
C GLN A 341 -13.86 -5.50 54.13
N GLN A 342 -14.65 -6.51 54.53
CA GLN A 342 -14.49 -7.88 54.05
C GLN A 342 -14.64 -7.98 52.53
N THR A 343 -15.54 -7.18 51.94
CA THR A 343 -15.72 -7.09 50.49
C THR A 343 -14.50 -6.51 49.80
N LYS A 344 -13.97 -5.38 50.29
CA LYS A 344 -12.74 -4.76 49.75
C LYS A 344 -11.54 -5.68 49.88
N ASP A 345 -11.38 -6.37 51.00
CA ASP A 345 -10.31 -7.34 51.22
C ASP A 345 -10.40 -8.51 50.23
N PHE A 346 -11.61 -8.98 49.93
CA PHE A 346 -11.84 -9.98 48.89
C PHE A 346 -11.42 -9.47 47.50
N GLU A 347 -11.89 -8.30 47.08
CA GLU A 347 -11.56 -7.69 45.78
C GLU A 347 -10.04 -7.50 45.62
N LEU A 348 -9.37 -6.99 46.65
CA LEU A 348 -7.90 -6.86 46.69
C LEU A 348 -7.20 -8.22 46.64
N SER A 349 -7.72 -9.23 47.33
CA SER A 349 -7.13 -10.58 47.31
C SER A 349 -7.20 -11.21 45.92
N MET A 350 -8.31 -11.00 45.18
CA MET A 350 -8.45 -11.48 43.81
C MET A 350 -7.53 -10.73 42.86
N ALA A 351 -7.43 -9.40 42.99
CA ALA A 351 -6.50 -8.60 42.19
C ALA A 351 -5.04 -9.04 42.36
N LYS A 352 -4.62 -9.28 43.62
CA LYS A 352 -3.29 -9.80 43.95
C LYS A 352 -3.07 -11.20 43.37
N LYS A 353 -4.06 -12.09 43.46
CA LYS A 353 -3.95 -13.47 42.95
C LYS A 353 -3.70 -13.52 41.44
N PHE A 354 -4.40 -12.68 40.67
CA PHE A 354 -4.26 -12.64 39.21
C PHE A 354 -3.24 -11.61 38.72
N ALA A 355 -2.52 -10.94 39.63
CA ALA A 355 -1.59 -9.85 39.32
C ALA A 355 -2.18 -8.79 38.36
N THR A 356 -3.50 -8.58 38.43
CA THR A 356 -4.27 -7.76 37.50
C THR A 356 -5.26 -6.91 38.30
N PRO A 357 -5.46 -5.62 37.98
CA PRO A 357 -6.47 -4.81 38.65
C PRO A 357 -7.85 -5.47 38.58
N PHE A 358 -8.59 -5.43 39.70
CA PHE A 358 -9.89 -6.10 39.82
C PHE A 358 -10.89 -5.62 38.75
N HIS A 359 -10.85 -4.34 38.43
CA HIS A 359 -11.67 -3.74 37.38
C HIS A 359 -11.37 -4.35 35.99
N ASP A 360 -10.11 -4.52 35.64
CA ASP A 360 -9.70 -5.03 34.32
C ASP A 360 -10.12 -6.49 34.12
N ILE A 361 -10.10 -7.28 35.21
CA ILE A 361 -10.64 -8.66 35.22
C ILE A 361 -12.12 -8.64 34.81
N LEU A 362 -12.92 -7.75 35.40
CA LEU A 362 -14.35 -7.65 35.12
C LEU A 362 -14.64 -7.09 33.71
N VAL A 363 -13.80 -6.19 33.20
CA VAL A 363 -13.88 -5.67 31.83
C VAL A 363 -13.61 -6.75 30.80
N ALA A 364 -12.54 -7.52 31.00
CA ALA A 364 -12.12 -8.57 30.07
C ALA A 364 -13.17 -9.67 29.89
N THR A 365 -14.05 -9.87 30.88
CA THR A 365 -15.08 -10.91 30.89
C THR A 365 -16.49 -10.39 30.67
N SER A 366 -16.65 -9.11 30.32
CA SER A 366 -17.97 -8.57 30.03
C SER A 366 -18.44 -9.01 28.64
N PRO A 367 -19.54 -9.79 28.54
CA PRO A 367 -20.11 -10.17 27.24
C PRO A 367 -20.83 -8.99 26.57
N THR A 368 -21.07 -7.89 27.27
CA THR A 368 -21.82 -6.73 26.76
C THR A 368 -21.16 -5.42 27.21
N PRO A 369 -20.49 -4.69 26.30
CA PRO A 369 -19.74 -3.48 26.65
C PRO A 369 -20.62 -2.29 27.10
N SER A 370 -21.95 -2.39 27.03
CA SER A 370 -22.87 -1.29 27.37
C SER A 370 -23.29 -1.23 28.84
N ARG A 371 -23.07 -2.29 29.63
CA ARG A 371 -23.47 -2.29 31.05
C ARG A 371 -22.32 -1.76 31.90
N PRO A 372 -22.56 -0.79 32.81
CA PRO A 372 -21.52 -0.33 33.72
C PRO A 372 -21.06 -1.51 34.59
N ILE A 373 -19.77 -1.82 34.48
CA ILE A 373 -19.14 -2.87 35.27
C ILE A 373 -19.02 -2.36 36.70
N GLN A 374 -19.55 -3.15 37.63
CA GLN A 374 -19.67 -2.79 39.02
C GLN A 374 -19.05 -3.86 39.89
N SER A 375 -18.22 -3.41 40.83
CA SER A 375 -17.65 -4.24 41.89
C SER A 375 -18.74 -4.65 42.89
N ILE A 376 -18.40 -5.53 43.83
CA ILE A 376 -19.33 -5.84 44.92
C ILE A 376 -19.42 -4.64 45.85
N SER A 377 -18.31 -3.93 46.07
CA SER A 377 -18.22 -2.73 46.89
C SER A 377 -19.18 -1.61 46.44
N SER A 378 -19.48 -1.48 45.15
CA SER A 378 -20.43 -0.46 44.67
C SER A 378 -21.88 -0.71 45.09
N ALA A 379 -22.23 -1.91 45.57
CA ALA A 379 -23.56 -2.18 46.13
C ALA A 379 -23.79 -1.47 47.47
N PHE A 380 -22.72 -1.03 48.13
CA PHE A 380 -22.78 -0.39 49.45
C PHE A 380 -22.95 1.13 49.35
N ASP A 381 -22.58 1.75 48.22
CA ASP A 381 -22.60 3.21 48.04
C ASP A 381 -23.96 3.88 48.37
N PRO A 382 -25.12 3.33 47.94
CA PRO A 382 -26.43 3.93 48.24
C PRO A 382 -26.79 3.91 49.73
N HIS A 383 -26.12 3.06 50.51
CA HIS A 383 -26.44 2.82 51.92
C HIS A 383 -25.42 3.49 52.87
N MET A 384 -24.46 4.25 52.34
CA MET A 384 -23.47 4.99 53.15
C MET A 384 -24.07 6.13 53.98
N GLY A 385 -25.32 6.55 53.73
CA GLY A 385 -26.00 7.58 54.53
C GLY A 385 -26.07 7.23 56.03
N VAL A 386 -26.22 5.95 56.36
CA VAL A 386 -26.25 5.46 57.75
C VAL A 386 -24.91 5.70 58.49
N TYR A 387 -23.79 5.70 57.76
CA TYR A 387 -22.48 6.02 58.33
C TYR A 387 -22.30 7.52 58.54
N VAL A 388 -22.77 8.34 57.60
CA VAL A 388 -22.72 9.81 57.71
C VAL A 388 -23.57 10.29 58.89
N GLU A 389 -24.79 9.79 59.02
CA GLU A 389 -25.70 10.10 60.15
C GLU A 389 -25.20 9.65 61.52
N ALA A 390 -24.25 8.72 61.58
CA ALA A 390 -23.67 8.22 62.83
C ALA A 390 -22.33 8.90 63.20
N GLN A 391 -21.75 9.68 62.29
CA GLN A 391 -20.55 10.50 62.56
C GLN A 391 -20.89 11.94 62.97
N ASP A 392 -22.06 12.44 62.55
CA ASP A 392 -22.69 13.66 63.09
C ASP A 392 -23.30 13.40 64.48
#